data_AF-A0A1X4I052-F1
#
_entry.id   AF-A0A1X4I052-F1
#
_cell.length_a   1.000
_cell.length_b   1.000
_cell.length_c   1.000
_cell.angle_alpha   90.00
_cell.angle_beta   90.00
_cell.angle_gamma   90.00
#
_symmetry.space_group_name_H-M   'P 1'
#
loop_
_entity.id
_entity.type
_entity.pdbx_description
1 polymer ?
#
loop_
_entity_poly.entity_id
_entity_poly.type
_entity_poly.pdbx_seq_one_letter_code
_entity_poly.pdbx_strand_id
1 'polypeptide(L)'
;TKKSPYSIDQNVFGRAVETGFLEDIWNAPIEDVYEYTQNPAVAREPDEVVITFKEGVPVAIDGKPVTVLQAIQQLNERAGAQGIGRIDMVEDRLVGIKSREVYEAPGAIALITAHQELENVTVERELARYKRQVEQRWGELVYDGQWFSPLKRALDGFITEANQHVNGDIRMTLHGGRAVVTGRRSESSLYDFNLATYDTGDTFDQAAAKGFIDIYSLSSKIAAKRDLA
;
A
#
# COMPACT_ATOMS: atom_id res chain seq x y z
N THR A 1 10.09 36.39 20.01
CA THR A 1 9.13 35.52 19.30
C THR A 1 9.32 34.10 19.82
N LYS A 2 8.30 33.49 20.43
CA LYS A 2 8.40 32.09 20.90
C LYS A 2 8.53 31.19 19.68
N LYS A 3 9.52 30.28 19.66
CA LYS A 3 9.60 29.20 18.65
C LYS A 3 8.36 28.32 18.80
N SER A 4 7.81 27.88 17.66
CA SER A 4 6.79 26.83 17.61
C SER A 4 7.29 25.59 18.38
N PRO A 5 6.44 24.87 19.13
CA PRO A 5 6.82 23.65 19.84
C PRO A 5 6.96 22.42 18.92
N TYR A 6 6.66 22.57 17.62
CA TYR A 6 6.73 21.51 16.62
C TYR A 6 7.97 21.66 15.74
N SER A 7 8.67 20.55 15.53
CA SER A 7 9.60 20.35 14.42
C SER A 7 8.81 19.72 13.27
N ILE A 8 8.71 20.41 12.14
CA ILE A 8 7.88 20.00 11.01
C ILE A 8 8.76 19.94 9.76
N ASP A 9 8.68 18.82 9.06
CA ASP A 9 9.14 18.69 7.67
C ASP A 9 7.95 18.30 6.80
N GLN A 10 7.79 18.97 5.65
CA GLN A 10 6.66 18.71 4.77
C GLN A 10 6.99 18.98 3.32
N ASN A 11 6.45 18.14 2.46
CA ASN A 11 6.47 18.29 1.02
C ASN A 11 5.14 17.77 0.44
N VAL A 12 5.04 17.61 -0.88
CA VAL A 12 3.78 17.17 -1.51
C VAL A 12 3.43 15.72 -1.18
N PHE A 13 4.41 14.87 -0.83
CA PHE A 13 4.18 13.45 -0.57
C PHE A 13 3.66 13.20 0.86
N GLY A 14 4.00 14.07 1.80
CA GLY A 14 3.52 13.99 3.17
C GLY A 14 4.14 15.04 4.09
N ARG A 15 3.79 14.93 5.36
CA ARG A 15 4.21 15.81 6.45
C ARG A 15 4.61 14.96 7.65
N ALA A 16 5.71 15.31 8.29
CA ALA A 16 6.24 14.70 9.51
C ALA A 16 6.22 15.73 10.64
N VAL A 17 5.83 15.29 11.83
CA VAL A 17 5.79 16.13 13.03
C VAL A 17 6.48 15.43 14.19
N GLU A 18 7.43 16.14 14.76
CA GLU A 18 8.03 15.81 16.06
C GLU A 18 7.71 16.94 17.05
N THR A 19 7.41 16.56 18.30
CA THR A 19 7.27 17.51 19.39
C THR A 19 7.63 16.84 20.70
N GLY A 20 8.24 17.60 21.62
CA GLY A 20 8.66 17.08 22.93
C GLY A 20 7.52 16.44 23.72
N PHE A 21 6.26 16.87 23.51
CA PHE A 21 5.10 16.24 24.14
C PHE A 21 4.89 14.77 23.71
N LEU A 22 5.18 14.44 22.45
CA LEU A 22 4.97 13.08 21.90
C LEU A 22 6.17 12.16 22.11
N GLU A 23 7.29 12.66 22.64
CA GLU A 23 8.42 11.82 23.06
C GLU A 23 8.02 10.82 24.16
N ASP A 24 7.02 11.14 24.98
CA ASP A 24 6.34 10.15 25.83
C ASP A 24 5.34 9.35 24.98
N ILE A 25 5.66 8.07 24.77
CA ILE A 25 4.87 7.13 23.97
C ILE A 25 3.47 6.85 24.53
N TRP A 26 3.18 7.27 25.77
CA TRP A 26 1.83 7.17 26.36
C TRP A 26 0.95 8.38 26.03
N ASN A 27 1.53 9.51 25.63
CA ASN A 27 0.75 10.68 25.21
C ASN A 27 0.14 10.45 23.83
N ALA A 28 -1.18 10.55 23.71
CA ALA A 28 -1.83 10.47 22.40
C ALA A 28 -1.57 11.74 21.56
N PRO A 29 -1.49 11.64 20.22
CA PRO A 29 -1.51 12.81 19.35
C PRO A 29 -2.75 13.67 19.62
N ILE A 30 -2.57 14.99 19.64
CA ILE A 30 -3.64 15.98 19.81
C ILE A 30 -3.93 16.65 18.46
N GLU A 31 -5.12 17.21 18.28
CA GLU A 31 -5.55 17.68 16.95
C GLU A 31 -4.64 18.75 16.35
N ASP A 32 -3.95 19.55 17.19
CA ASP A 32 -3.05 20.61 16.73
C ASP A 32 -1.80 20.11 15.98
N VAL A 33 -1.48 18.81 16.05
CA VAL A 33 -0.36 18.25 15.30
C VAL A 33 -0.69 18.06 13.83
N TYR A 34 -1.98 18.01 13.46
CA TYR A 34 -2.43 17.68 12.11
C TYR A 34 -2.76 18.92 11.29
N GLU A 35 -2.37 18.91 10.01
CA GLU A 35 -2.60 20.02 9.08
C GLU A 35 -3.09 19.52 7.70
N TYR A 36 -2.49 18.45 7.18
CA TYR A 36 -2.86 17.88 5.88
C TYR A 36 -4.18 17.10 5.93
N THR A 37 -4.58 16.65 7.12
CA THR A 37 -5.71 15.73 7.32
C THR A 37 -6.71 16.28 8.32
N GLN A 38 -7.99 16.06 8.02
CA GLN A 38 -9.10 16.38 8.92
C GLN A 38 -9.29 15.29 9.97
N ASN A 39 -9.86 15.65 11.13
CA ASN A 39 -10.15 14.67 12.17
C ASN A 39 -11.12 13.58 11.67
N PRO A 40 -10.74 12.29 11.65
CA PRO A 40 -11.58 11.21 11.14
C PRO A 40 -12.80 10.89 12.01
N ALA A 41 -12.84 11.35 13.27
CA ALA A 41 -13.99 11.18 14.15
C ALA A 41 -15.13 12.17 13.85
N VAL A 42 -14.87 13.22 13.09
CA VAL A 42 -15.92 14.15 12.63
C VAL A 42 -16.68 13.51 11.46
N ALA A 43 -18.00 13.37 11.62
CA ALA A 43 -18.85 12.75 10.61
C ALA A 43 -18.85 13.57 9.31
N ARG A 44 -18.63 12.88 8.18
CA ARG A 44 -18.65 13.41 6.82
C ARG A 44 -19.30 12.39 5.89
N GLU A 45 -19.75 12.84 4.73
CA GLU A 45 -20.16 11.93 3.67
C GLU A 45 -18.95 11.21 3.09
N PRO A 46 -19.04 9.90 2.77
CA PRO A 46 -17.98 9.17 2.09
C PRO A 46 -17.65 9.79 0.72
N ASP A 47 -16.37 9.76 0.36
CA ASP A 47 -15.90 10.17 -0.97
C ASP A 47 -15.50 8.93 -1.78
N GLU A 48 -16.17 8.69 -2.92
CA GLU A 48 -15.83 7.60 -3.82
C GLU A 48 -14.86 8.10 -4.91
N VAL A 49 -13.73 7.42 -5.06
CA VAL A 49 -12.71 7.73 -6.05
C VAL A 49 -12.38 6.51 -6.92
N VAL A 50 -12.13 6.74 -8.20
CA VAL A 50 -11.51 5.77 -9.11
C VAL A 50 -10.13 6.26 -9.50
N ILE A 51 -9.11 5.42 -9.30
CA ILE A 51 -7.73 5.71 -9.70
C ILE A 51 -7.34 4.75 -10.83
N THR A 52 -6.90 5.31 -11.96
CA THR A 52 -6.42 4.54 -13.12
C THR A 52 -4.90 4.50 -13.11
N PHE A 53 -4.35 3.30 -13.33
CA PHE A 53 -2.92 3.06 -13.46
C PHE A 53 -2.57 2.55 -14.85
N LYS A 54 -1.37 2.92 -15.30
CA LYS A 54 -0.69 2.34 -16.45
C LYS A 54 0.75 1.99 -16.07
N GLU A 55 1.15 0.75 -16.26
CA GLU A 55 2.48 0.23 -15.92
C GLU A 55 2.87 0.60 -14.47
N GLY A 56 1.91 0.51 -13.54
CA GLY A 56 2.08 0.87 -12.12
C GLY A 56 2.04 2.37 -11.82
N VAL A 57 1.95 3.25 -12.82
CA VAL A 57 1.93 4.72 -12.65
C VAL A 57 0.49 5.24 -12.64
N PRO A 58 0.07 6.08 -11.67
CA PRO A 58 -1.26 6.69 -11.69
C PRO A 58 -1.36 7.72 -12.84
N VAL A 59 -2.37 7.55 -13.70
CA VAL A 59 -2.56 8.36 -14.93
C VAL A 59 -3.91 9.06 -15.02
N ALA A 60 -4.92 8.65 -14.24
CA ALA A 60 -6.21 9.34 -14.16
C ALA A 60 -6.86 9.20 -12.78
N ILE A 61 -7.69 10.19 -12.43
CA ILE A 61 -8.61 10.15 -11.28
C ILE A 61 -10.02 10.42 -11.81
N ASP A 62 -10.97 9.54 -11.49
CA ASP A 62 -12.36 9.58 -11.96
C ASP A 62 -12.47 9.74 -13.49
N GLY A 63 -11.60 9.05 -14.22
CA GLY A 63 -11.52 9.11 -15.69
C GLY A 63 -10.89 10.38 -16.26
N LYS A 64 -10.46 11.33 -15.43
CA LYS A 64 -9.78 12.56 -15.87
C LYS A 64 -8.27 12.35 -15.85
N PRO A 65 -7.56 12.56 -16.97
CA PRO A 65 -6.11 12.43 -17.01
C PRO A 65 -5.41 13.35 -16.02
N VAL A 66 -4.38 12.84 -15.35
CA VAL A 66 -3.54 13.56 -14.40
C VAL A 66 -2.07 13.19 -14.58
N THR A 67 -1.19 14.14 -14.28
CA THR A 67 0.21 13.83 -13.99
C THR A 67 0.32 13.17 -12.61
N VAL A 68 1.43 12.49 -12.32
CA VAL A 68 1.67 11.90 -10.98
C VAL A 68 1.57 12.94 -9.86
N LEU A 69 2.12 14.15 -10.08
CA LEU A 69 2.02 15.23 -9.11
C LEU A 69 0.56 15.66 -8.86
N GLN A 70 -0.23 15.81 -9.93
CA GLN A 70 -1.65 16.12 -9.81
C GLN A 70 -2.43 15.01 -9.11
N ALA A 71 -2.08 13.74 -9.34
CA ALA A 71 -2.68 12.61 -8.63
C ALA A 71 -2.45 12.70 -7.12
N ILE A 72 -1.19 12.95 -6.71
CA ILE A 72 -0.83 13.12 -5.29
C ILE A 72 -1.57 14.32 -4.69
N GLN A 73 -1.61 15.46 -5.37
CA GLN A 73 -2.27 16.67 -4.87
C GLN A 73 -3.78 16.49 -4.70
N GLN A 74 -4.46 15.92 -5.70
CA GLN A 74 -5.90 15.67 -5.63
C GLN A 74 -6.24 14.65 -4.53
N LEU A 75 -5.44 13.59 -4.39
CA LEU A 75 -5.67 12.60 -3.34
C LEU A 75 -5.28 13.11 -1.96
N ASN A 76 -4.30 14.01 -1.84
CA ASN A 76 -4.04 14.69 -0.57
C ASN A 76 -5.26 15.49 -0.10
N GLU A 77 -5.90 16.22 -1.01
CA GLU A 77 -7.12 16.98 -0.69
C GLU A 77 -8.28 16.04 -0.30
N ARG A 78 -8.60 15.07 -1.16
CA ARG A 78 -9.75 14.18 -0.98
C ARG A 78 -9.59 13.22 0.20
N ALA A 79 -8.47 12.50 0.25
CA ALA A 79 -8.19 11.56 1.34
C ALA A 79 -7.91 12.30 2.65
N GLY A 80 -7.24 13.47 2.58
CA GLY A 80 -7.01 14.33 3.73
C GLY A 80 -8.31 14.87 4.33
N ALA A 81 -9.27 15.27 3.51
CA ALA A 81 -10.61 15.68 3.97
C ALA A 81 -11.35 14.57 4.75
N GLN A 82 -11.02 13.31 4.48
CA GLN A 82 -11.57 12.12 5.16
C GLN A 82 -10.69 11.62 6.31
N GLY A 83 -9.60 12.30 6.63
CA GLY A 83 -8.68 11.95 7.73
C GLY A 83 -7.76 10.76 7.46
N ILE A 84 -7.61 10.37 6.20
CA ILE A 84 -6.79 9.22 5.79
C ILE A 84 -5.32 9.60 5.86
N GLY A 85 -4.48 8.63 6.26
CA GLY A 85 -3.03 8.80 6.25
C GLY A 85 -2.46 9.49 7.49
N ARG A 86 -3.21 9.58 8.58
CA ARG A 86 -2.65 9.84 9.93
C ARG A 86 -1.93 8.58 10.41
N ILE A 87 -0.63 8.68 10.64
CA ILE A 87 0.23 7.57 11.08
C ILE A 87 0.92 8.02 12.36
N ASP A 88 0.90 7.20 13.41
CA ASP A 88 1.65 7.39 14.65
C ASP A 88 2.49 6.13 14.86
N MET A 89 3.81 6.28 14.80
CA MET A 89 4.71 5.14 14.80
C MET A 89 5.93 5.36 15.68
N VAL A 90 6.37 4.28 16.33
CA VAL A 90 7.72 4.17 16.88
C VAL A 90 8.56 3.41 15.86
N GLU A 91 9.63 4.03 15.38
CA GLU A 91 10.47 3.51 14.31
C GLU A 91 11.93 3.33 14.75
N ASP A 92 12.68 2.54 14.00
CA ASP A 92 14.09 2.22 14.24
C ASP A 92 14.98 3.08 13.33
N ARG A 93 15.60 4.12 13.90
CA ARG A 93 16.56 4.94 13.16
C ARG A 93 17.82 4.15 12.85
N LEU A 94 18.38 4.37 11.66
CA LEU A 94 19.64 3.75 11.23
C LEU A 94 20.79 3.97 12.24
N VAL A 95 20.79 5.11 12.94
CA VAL A 95 21.79 5.45 13.96
C VAL A 95 21.64 4.65 15.28
N GLY A 96 20.70 3.70 15.35
CA GLY A 96 20.58 2.70 16.42
C GLY A 96 19.64 3.06 17.56
N ILE A 97 18.80 4.08 17.41
CA ILE A 97 17.80 4.48 18.42
C ILE A 97 16.40 4.34 17.89
N LYS A 98 15.43 4.19 18.79
CA LYS A 98 14.02 4.34 18.47
C LYS A 98 13.59 5.79 18.61
N SER A 99 12.72 6.25 17.73
CA SER A 99 12.02 7.53 17.83
C SER A 99 10.52 7.32 17.60
N ARG A 100 9.69 8.22 18.11
CA ARG A 100 8.27 8.26 17.79
C ARG A 100 7.99 9.48 16.92
N GLU A 101 7.29 9.28 15.82
CA GLU A 101 6.92 10.34 14.88
C GLU A 101 5.46 10.21 14.45
N VAL A 102 4.85 11.35 14.17
CA VAL A 102 3.51 11.43 13.60
C VAL A 102 3.63 11.93 12.16
N TYR A 103 3.00 11.19 11.23
CA TYR A 103 2.97 11.53 9.82
C TYR A 103 1.55 11.78 9.32
N GLU A 104 1.47 12.62 8.29
CA GLU A 104 0.30 12.80 7.45
C GLU A 104 0.68 12.54 5.98
N ALA A 105 0.17 11.45 5.41
CA ALA A 105 0.45 11.06 4.03
C ALA A 105 -0.82 10.62 3.27
N PRO A 106 -1.87 11.47 3.20
CA PRO A 106 -3.19 11.09 2.68
C PRO A 106 -3.13 10.53 1.24
N GLY A 107 -2.53 11.28 0.31
CA GLY A 107 -2.43 10.88 -1.09
C GLY A 107 -1.53 9.67 -1.29
N ALA A 108 -0.41 9.59 -0.56
CA ALA A 108 0.50 8.45 -0.62
C ALA A 108 -0.17 7.15 -0.16
N ILE A 109 -0.87 7.17 0.99
CA ILE A 109 -1.58 6.00 1.51
C ILE A 109 -2.69 5.54 0.55
N ALA A 110 -3.46 6.48 -0.02
CA ALA A 110 -4.48 6.15 -1.00
C ALA A 110 -3.88 5.51 -2.27
N LEU A 111 -2.79 6.09 -2.80
CA LEU A 111 -2.10 5.57 -3.99
C LEU A 111 -1.48 4.20 -3.77
N ILE A 112 -0.77 4.00 -2.65
CA ILE A 112 -0.14 2.71 -2.30
C ILE A 112 -1.21 1.63 -2.13
N THR A 113 -2.30 1.95 -1.41
CA THR A 113 -3.42 1.02 -1.20
C THR A 113 -4.03 0.61 -2.55
N ALA A 114 -4.31 1.58 -3.43
CA ALA A 114 -4.88 1.28 -4.73
C ALA A 114 -3.92 0.47 -5.61
N HIS A 115 -2.64 0.85 -5.65
CA HIS A 115 -1.63 0.16 -6.45
C HIS A 115 -1.49 -1.32 -6.02
N GLN A 116 -1.36 -1.60 -4.73
CA GLN A 116 -1.29 -2.97 -4.19
C GLN A 116 -2.52 -3.82 -4.58
N GLU A 117 -3.69 -3.20 -4.59
CA GLU A 117 -4.95 -3.87 -4.95
C GLU A 117 -5.05 -4.16 -6.44
N LEU A 118 -4.42 -3.34 -7.29
CA LEU A 118 -4.29 -3.65 -8.71
C LEU A 118 -3.29 -4.79 -8.94
N GLU A 119 -2.19 -4.83 -8.20
CA GLU A 119 -1.24 -5.94 -8.29
C GLU A 119 -1.86 -7.28 -7.95
N ASN A 120 -2.75 -7.34 -6.95
CA ASN A 120 -3.50 -8.55 -6.62
C ASN A 120 -4.35 -9.08 -7.79
N VAL A 121 -4.67 -8.23 -8.76
CA VAL A 121 -5.46 -8.57 -9.95
C VAL A 121 -4.59 -8.88 -11.16
N THR A 122 -3.38 -8.30 -11.25
CA THR A 122 -2.56 -8.33 -12.48
C THR A 122 -1.21 -9.03 -12.33
N VAL A 123 -0.77 -9.36 -11.12
CA VAL A 123 0.53 -9.99 -10.85
C VAL A 123 0.34 -11.45 -10.41
N GLU A 124 1.07 -12.36 -11.04
CA GLU A 124 1.02 -13.79 -10.73
C GLU A 124 1.48 -14.08 -9.28
N ARG A 125 0.93 -15.12 -8.67
CA ARG A 125 1.08 -15.46 -7.24
C ARG A 125 2.53 -15.51 -6.75
N GLU A 126 3.44 -16.20 -7.43
CA GLU A 126 4.83 -16.33 -6.97
C GLU A 126 5.63 -15.04 -7.20
N LEU A 127 5.37 -14.34 -8.31
CA LEU A 127 5.94 -13.00 -8.52
C LEU A 127 5.49 -12.03 -7.42
N ALA A 128 4.20 -12.00 -7.08
CA ALA A 128 3.66 -11.16 -6.02
C ALA A 128 4.26 -11.50 -4.64
N ARG A 129 4.44 -12.79 -4.33
CA ARG A 129 5.10 -13.24 -3.09
C ARG A 129 6.53 -12.75 -2.96
N TYR A 130 7.30 -12.85 -4.04
CA TYR A 130 8.70 -12.40 -4.05
C TYR A 130 8.80 -10.87 -4.07
N LYS A 131 7.92 -10.21 -4.83
CA LYS A 131 7.87 -8.74 -4.93
C LYS A 131 7.68 -8.07 -3.57
N ARG A 132 6.84 -8.62 -2.67
CA ARG A 132 6.71 -8.09 -1.30
C ARG A 132 8.04 -8.00 -0.53
N GLN A 133 8.93 -8.97 -0.73
CA GLN A 133 10.26 -8.94 -0.11
C GLN A 133 11.15 -7.86 -0.75
N VAL A 134 11.06 -7.72 -2.07
CA VAL A 134 11.78 -6.69 -2.82
C VAL A 134 11.32 -5.29 -2.41
N GLU A 135 10.01 -5.06 -2.27
CA GLU A 135 9.43 -3.79 -1.83
C GLU A 135 9.90 -3.40 -0.43
N GLN A 136 9.83 -4.36 0.51
CA GLN A 136 10.33 -4.14 1.87
C GLN A 136 11.81 -3.74 1.82
N ARG A 137 12.63 -4.50 1.10
CA ARG A 137 14.07 -4.21 1.01
C ARG A 137 14.35 -2.89 0.31
N TRP A 138 13.55 -2.53 -0.69
CA TRP A 138 13.64 -1.24 -1.37
C TRP A 138 13.35 -0.09 -0.39
N GLY A 139 12.29 -0.21 0.43
CA GLY A 139 11.94 0.76 1.47
C GLY A 139 13.04 0.95 2.51
N GLU A 140 13.60 -0.15 3.02
CA GLU A 140 14.74 -0.14 3.96
C GLU A 140 15.95 0.60 3.37
N LEU A 141 16.31 0.33 2.12
CA LEU A 141 17.44 1.01 1.47
C LEU A 141 17.20 2.51 1.34
N VAL A 142 15.97 2.94 1.03
CA VAL A 142 15.64 4.37 0.93
C VAL A 142 15.71 5.03 2.30
N TYR A 143 15.17 4.39 3.34
CA TYR A 143 15.24 4.86 4.73
C TYR A 143 16.70 5.02 5.20
N ASP A 144 17.56 4.06 4.87
CA ASP A 144 18.99 4.07 5.21
C ASP A 144 19.83 5.10 4.42
N GLY A 145 19.20 5.95 3.59
CA GLY A 145 19.90 6.91 2.74
C GLY A 145 20.64 6.28 1.55
N GLN A 146 20.34 5.02 1.22
CA GLN A 146 20.98 4.26 0.14
C GLN A 146 20.28 4.40 -1.22
N TRP A 147 19.66 5.55 -1.48
CA TRP A 147 18.96 5.85 -2.75
C TRP A 147 19.83 5.60 -3.99
N PHE A 148 21.12 5.97 -3.93
CA PHE A 148 22.08 5.83 -5.03
C PHE A 148 22.85 4.49 -5.01
N SER A 149 22.49 3.56 -4.13
CA SER A 149 23.19 2.27 -4.03
C SER A 149 22.93 1.39 -5.25
N PRO A 150 23.90 0.52 -5.63
CA PRO A 150 23.72 -0.39 -6.75
C PRO A 150 22.60 -1.42 -6.53
N LEU A 151 22.37 -1.82 -5.27
CA LEU A 151 21.26 -2.73 -4.94
C LEU A 151 19.91 -2.06 -5.18
N LYS A 152 19.70 -0.83 -4.69
CA LYS A 152 18.46 -0.07 -4.92
C LYS A 152 18.17 0.04 -6.42
N ARG A 153 19.17 0.41 -7.24
CA ARG A 153 19.04 0.46 -8.71
C ARG A 153 18.67 -0.89 -9.34
N ALA A 154 19.22 -2.00 -8.85
CA ALA A 154 18.84 -3.32 -9.34
C ALA A 154 17.39 -3.68 -8.98
N LEU A 155 16.95 -3.30 -7.77
CA LEU A 155 15.55 -3.48 -7.35
C LEU A 155 14.59 -2.58 -8.16
N ASP A 156 14.99 -1.36 -8.55
CA ASP A 156 14.19 -0.52 -9.46
C ASP A 156 13.91 -1.24 -10.80
N GLY A 157 14.91 -1.93 -11.35
CA GLY A 157 14.75 -2.73 -12.57
C GLY A 157 13.76 -3.88 -12.40
N PHE A 158 13.85 -4.60 -11.27
CA PHE A 158 12.86 -5.64 -10.93
C PHE A 158 11.45 -5.07 -10.79
N ILE A 159 11.29 -3.94 -10.08
CA ILE A 159 9.99 -3.29 -9.86
C ILE A 159 9.40 -2.81 -11.19
N THR A 160 10.23 -2.29 -12.09
CA THR A 160 9.80 -1.87 -13.44
C THR A 160 9.25 -3.07 -14.22
N GLU A 161 9.97 -4.20 -14.21
CA GLU A 161 9.52 -5.44 -14.86
C GLU A 161 8.19 -5.93 -14.27
N ALA A 162 8.09 -5.98 -12.95
CA ALA A 162 6.90 -6.47 -12.27
C ALA A 162 5.65 -5.58 -12.50
N ASN A 163 5.85 -4.30 -12.83
CA ASN A 163 4.76 -3.36 -13.07
C ASN A 163 4.23 -3.32 -14.50
N GLN A 164 4.86 -4.01 -15.48
CA GLN A 164 4.48 -3.92 -16.90
C GLN A 164 2.98 -4.15 -17.16
N HIS A 165 2.36 -5.05 -16.41
CA HIS A 165 0.94 -5.41 -16.56
C HIS A 165 0.02 -4.82 -15.47
N VAL A 166 0.55 -3.95 -14.60
CA VAL A 166 -0.21 -3.26 -13.56
C VAL A 166 -0.96 -2.08 -14.18
N ASN A 167 -1.97 -2.43 -14.98
CA ASN A 167 -2.82 -1.52 -15.74
C ASN A 167 -4.28 -1.73 -15.33
N GLY A 168 -5.03 -0.66 -15.11
CA GLY A 168 -6.45 -0.76 -14.79
C GLY A 168 -6.91 0.26 -13.77
N ASP A 169 -8.13 0.06 -13.28
CA ASP A 169 -8.80 0.97 -12.37
C ASP A 169 -9.09 0.32 -11.02
N ILE A 170 -8.89 1.10 -9.97
CA ILE A 170 -9.27 0.76 -8.61
C ILE A 170 -10.26 1.78 -8.09
N ARG A 171 -11.41 1.31 -7.65
CA ARG A 171 -12.43 2.13 -7.00
C ARG A 171 -12.34 1.97 -5.49
N MET A 172 -12.32 3.09 -4.78
CA MET A 172 -12.23 3.14 -3.33
C MET A 172 -13.27 4.09 -2.73
N THR A 173 -13.73 3.76 -1.53
CA THR A 173 -14.46 4.67 -0.65
C THR A 173 -13.49 5.21 0.39
N LEU A 174 -13.33 6.54 0.40
CA LEU A 174 -12.53 7.31 1.35
C LEU A 174 -13.47 7.81 2.46
N HIS A 175 -13.30 7.32 3.69
CA HIS A 175 -14.17 7.69 4.80
C HIS A 175 -13.59 7.37 6.16
N GLY A 176 -13.79 8.26 7.14
CA GLY A 176 -13.51 7.98 8.54
C GLY A 176 -12.07 7.50 8.81
N GLY A 177 -11.09 8.09 8.13
CA GLY A 177 -9.68 7.73 8.25
C GLY A 177 -9.24 6.50 7.47
N ARG A 178 -10.11 5.90 6.63
CA ARG A 178 -9.81 4.68 5.87
C ARG A 178 -10.07 4.87 4.37
N ALA A 179 -9.17 4.34 3.55
CA ALA A 179 -9.40 4.10 2.12
C ALA A 179 -9.76 2.62 1.94
N VAL A 180 -11.01 2.34 1.56
CA VAL A 180 -11.52 0.96 1.41
C VAL A 180 -11.79 0.66 -0.05
N VAL A 181 -11.14 -0.36 -0.60
CA VAL A 181 -11.35 -0.75 -2.01
C VAL A 181 -12.69 -1.45 -2.20
N THR A 182 -13.46 -1.00 -3.18
CA THR A 182 -14.82 -1.50 -3.49
C THR A 182 -14.95 -2.05 -4.91
N GLY A 183 -13.92 -1.93 -5.75
CA GLY A 183 -13.95 -2.47 -7.11
C GLY A 183 -12.59 -2.45 -7.79
N ARG A 184 -12.38 -3.40 -8.69
CA ARG A 184 -11.19 -3.50 -9.56
C ARG A 184 -11.64 -3.83 -10.97
N ARG A 185 -10.99 -3.27 -11.99
CA ARG A 185 -11.12 -3.71 -13.39
C ARG A 185 -9.81 -3.52 -14.12
N SER A 186 -9.46 -4.48 -14.98
CA SER A 186 -8.23 -4.46 -15.74
C SER A 186 -8.38 -5.33 -16.99
N GLU A 187 -7.85 -4.86 -18.13
CA GLU A 187 -7.72 -5.67 -19.35
C GLU A 187 -6.56 -6.68 -19.25
N SER A 188 -5.61 -6.46 -18.34
CA SER A 188 -4.51 -7.37 -18.01
C SER A 188 -4.79 -8.19 -16.75
N SER A 189 -6.07 -8.42 -16.43
CA SER A 189 -6.46 -9.19 -15.25
C SER A 189 -6.07 -10.67 -15.38
N LEU A 190 -5.54 -11.22 -14.30
CA LEU A 190 -5.33 -12.66 -14.10
C LEU A 190 -6.52 -13.31 -13.38
N TYR A 191 -7.53 -12.53 -12.99
CA TYR A 191 -8.78 -13.07 -12.46
C TYR A 191 -9.63 -13.59 -13.63
N ASP A 192 -9.78 -14.91 -13.68
CA ASP A 192 -10.67 -15.57 -14.61
C ASP A 192 -11.97 -15.95 -13.89
N PHE A 193 -13.07 -15.32 -14.29
CA PHE A 193 -14.39 -15.55 -13.70
C PHE A 193 -14.83 -17.01 -13.84
N ASN A 194 -14.58 -17.65 -14.98
CA ASN A 194 -15.05 -19.00 -15.25
C ASN A 194 -14.25 -20.05 -14.47
N LEU A 195 -12.96 -19.80 -14.19
CA LEU A 195 -12.16 -20.68 -13.33
C LEU A 195 -12.50 -20.53 -11.84
N ALA A 196 -13.12 -19.43 -11.43
CA ALA A 196 -13.41 -19.13 -10.03
C ALA A 196 -14.88 -19.38 -9.62
N THR A 197 -15.80 -19.35 -10.57
CA THR A 197 -17.24 -19.43 -10.30
C THR A 197 -17.68 -20.84 -9.90
N TYR A 198 -18.71 -20.91 -9.05
CA TYR A 198 -19.45 -22.15 -8.77
C TYR A 198 -20.78 -22.22 -9.54
N ASP A 199 -21.10 -21.18 -10.32
CA ASP A 199 -22.32 -21.10 -11.13
C ASP A 199 -22.16 -21.81 -12.48
N THR A 200 -23.19 -21.72 -13.32
CA THR A 200 -23.11 -22.18 -14.72
C THR A 200 -21.99 -21.47 -15.46
N GLY A 201 -21.06 -22.24 -16.05
CA GLY A 201 -19.89 -21.70 -16.74
C GLY A 201 -18.55 -22.01 -16.07
N ASP A 202 -18.55 -22.77 -14.96
CA ASP A 202 -17.32 -23.29 -14.33
C ASP A 202 -16.45 -24.05 -15.35
N THR A 203 -15.18 -23.66 -15.45
CA THR A 203 -14.16 -24.27 -16.32
C THR A 203 -13.01 -24.89 -15.53
N PHE A 204 -13.04 -24.89 -14.20
CA PHE A 204 -11.97 -25.45 -13.37
C PHE A 204 -12.06 -26.98 -13.30
N ASP A 205 -11.01 -27.67 -13.75
CA ASP A 205 -10.93 -29.13 -13.63
C ASP A 205 -10.60 -29.57 -12.19
N GLN A 206 -11.65 -29.82 -11.41
CA GLN A 206 -11.53 -30.29 -10.03
C GLN A 206 -10.85 -31.66 -9.90
N ALA A 207 -10.81 -32.47 -10.97
CA ALA A 207 -10.18 -33.79 -10.92
C ALA A 207 -8.66 -33.69 -10.70
N ALA A 208 -8.03 -32.61 -11.17
CA ALA A 208 -6.60 -32.35 -10.97
C ALA A 208 -6.22 -32.08 -9.50
N ALA A 209 -7.17 -31.64 -8.66
CA ALA A 209 -6.90 -31.21 -7.29
C ALA A 209 -6.37 -32.34 -6.39
N LYS A 210 -6.89 -33.56 -6.55
CA LYS A 210 -6.48 -34.71 -5.71
C LYS A 210 -4.99 -35.00 -5.86
N GLY A 211 -4.52 -35.17 -7.10
CA GLY A 211 -3.12 -35.46 -7.39
C GLY A 211 -2.19 -34.32 -6.95
N PHE A 212 -2.61 -33.07 -7.16
CA PHE A 212 -1.87 -31.91 -6.66
C PHE A 212 -1.70 -31.94 -5.14
N ILE A 213 -2.78 -32.13 -4.37
CA ILE A 213 -2.73 -32.18 -2.91
C ILE A 213 -1.83 -33.32 -2.42
N ASP A 214 -1.95 -34.51 -3.03
CA ASP A 214 -1.16 -35.67 -2.66
C ASP A 214 0.34 -35.44 -2.83
N ILE A 215 0.76 -34.85 -3.96
CA ILE A 215 2.16 -34.52 -4.23
C ILE A 215 2.65 -33.36 -3.37
N TYR A 216 1.89 -32.25 -3.33
CA TYR A 216 2.30 -31.03 -2.63
C TYR A 216 2.49 -31.26 -1.12
N SER A 217 1.64 -32.09 -0.52
CA SER A 217 1.73 -32.41 0.91
C SER A 217 2.77 -33.49 1.26
N LEU A 218 3.33 -34.20 0.28
CA LEU A 218 4.11 -35.42 0.51
C LEU A 218 5.33 -35.21 1.40
N SER A 219 6.10 -34.13 1.17
CA SER A 219 7.30 -33.82 1.96
C SER A 219 6.96 -33.61 3.45
N SER A 220 5.89 -32.86 3.73
CA SER A 220 5.43 -32.61 5.10
C SER A 220 4.89 -33.87 5.79
N LYS A 221 4.18 -34.74 5.06
CA LYS A 221 3.72 -36.04 5.58
C LYS A 221 4.89 -36.95 5.96
N ILE A 222 5.95 -36.97 5.15
CA ILE A 222 7.16 -37.75 5.44
C ILE A 222 7.86 -37.23 6.70
N ALA A 223 7.99 -35.91 6.84
CA ALA A 223 8.57 -35.30 8.04
C ALA A 223 7.75 -35.68 9.29
N ALA A 224 6.44 -35.49 9.25
CA ALA A 224 5.54 -35.82 10.36
C ALA A 224 5.61 -37.32 10.74
N LYS A 225 5.69 -38.22 9.75
CA LYS A 225 5.84 -39.65 10.01
C LYS A 225 7.12 -39.98 10.78
N ARG A 226 8.23 -39.30 10.49
CA ARG A 226 9.52 -39.48 11.18
C ARG A 226 9.48 -38.90 12.59
N ASP A 227 8.76 -37.81 12.80
CA ASP A 227 8.66 -37.15 14.11
C ASP A 227 7.70 -37.87 15.08
N LEU A 228 6.75 -38.66 14.56
CA LEU A 228 5.78 -39.45 15.33
C LEU A 228 6.21 -40.91 15.58
N ALA A 229 7.33 -41.35 15.01
CA ALA A 229 7.87 -42.70 15.16
C ALA A 229 8.80 -42.78 16.37
#